data_AF-A0A6L9MX63-F1
#
_entry.id   AF-A0A6L9MX63-F1
#
_cell.length_a   1.000
_cell.length_b   1.000
_cell.length_c   1.000
_cell.angle_alpha   90.00
_cell.angle_beta   90.00
_cell.angle_gamma   90.00
#
_symmetry.space_group_name_H-M   'P 1'
#
loop_
_entity.id
_entity.type
_entity.pdbx_description
1 polymer ?
#
loop_
_entity_poly.entity_id
_entity_poly.type
_entity_poly.pdbx_seq_one_letter_code
_entity_poly.pdbx_strand_id
1 'polypeptide(L)'
;MQAYTLKREIAEASFYENTDTGDFVGLLPLKEPVFDALNDFLIRQQISYDACDLFVQTKLASAGAEVSSGSRTLCKSEHKPEVSIPREVNKILKYIDCRITVAVQ
;
A
#
# COMPACT_ATOMS: atom_id res chain seq x y z
N MET A 1 14.55 14.78 -0.21
CA MET A 1 13.72 15.79 -0.92
C MET A 1 12.33 15.29 -1.29
N GLN A 2 12.15 14.01 -1.66
CA GLN A 2 10.86 13.45 -2.09
C GLN A 2 9.74 13.59 -1.03
N ALA A 3 10.02 13.34 0.24
CA ALA A 3 9.02 13.49 1.31
C ALA A 3 8.52 14.95 1.48
N TYR A 4 9.38 15.93 1.22
CA TYR A 4 9.00 17.35 1.26
C TYR A 4 8.10 17.75 0.09
N THR A 5 8.35 17.21 -1.10
CA THR A 5 7.52 17.49 -2.28
C THR A 5 6.18 16.74 -2.24
N LEU A 6 6.12 15.59 -1.57
CA LEU A 6 4.88 14.81 -1.37
C LEU A 6 3.75 15.67 -0.78
N LYS A 7 4.02 16.39 0.33
CA LYS A 7 3.05 17.28 0.99
C LYS A 7 2.53 18.40 0.08
N ARG A 8 3.35 18.84 -0.87
CA ARG A 8 3.00 19.92 -1.81
C ARG A 8 2.16 19.40 -2.99
N GLU A 9 2.46 18.19 -3.45
CA GLU A 9 1.89 17.64 -4.69
C GLU A 9 0.61 16.84 -4.44
N ILE A 10 0.43 16.31 -3.23
CA ILE A 10 -0.73 15.50 -2.88
C ILE A 10 -1.46 16.09 -1.68
N ALA A 11 -2.76 16.35 -1.86
CA ALA A 11 -3.62 16.83 -0.79
C ALA A 11 -3.69 15.81 0.37
N GLU A 12 -3.73 16.31 1.60
CA GLU A 12 -3.73 15.50 2.83
C GLU A 12 -2.47 14.66 3.09
N ALA A 13 -1.43 14.77 2.25
CA ALA A 13 -0.15 14.18 2.56
C ALA A 13 0.52 14.90 3.74
N SER A 14 1.20 14.11 4.55
CA SER A 14 2.07 14.62 5.61
C SER A 14 3.43 13.93 5.52
N PHE A 15 4.43 14.47 6.19
CA PHE A 15 5.70 13.82 6.34
C PHE A 15 6.27 14.12 7.71
N TYR A 16 7.14 13.25 8.20
CA TYR A 16 7.91 13.45 9.40
C TYR A 16 9.33 12.95 9.18
N GLU A 17 10.26 13.47 9.99
CA GLU A 17 11.63 12.98 10.04
C GLU A 17 11.73 11.91 11.12
N ASN A 18 12.27 10.75 10.76
CA ASN A 18 12.63 9.72 11.71
C ASN A 18 14.00 10.07 12.30
N THR A 19 14.01 10.55 13.54
CA THR A 19 15.24 10.98 14.22
C THR A 19 16.22 9.85 14.48
N ASP A 20 15.76 8.60 14.49
CA ASP A 20 16.59 7.43 14.82
C ASP A 20 17.43 6.97 13.62
N THR A 21 16.89 7.10 12.40
CA THR A 21 17.58 6.70 11.17
C THR A 21 18.03 7.88 10.30
N GLY A 22 17.51 9.08 10.57
CA GLY A 22 17.74 10.28 9.75
C GLY A 22 16.93 10.31 8.44
N ASP A 23 15.95 9.41 8.31
CA ASP A 23 15.13 9.29 7.10
C ASP A 23 13.87 10.15 7.16
N PHE A 24 13.36 10.56 5.99
CA PHE A 24 12.07 11.24 5.90
C PHE A 24 10.98 10.28 5.47
N VAL A 25 9.92 10.19 6.28
CA VAL A 25 8.78 9.31 6.02
C VAL A 25 7.59 10.13 5.55
N GLY A 26 7.09 9.81 4.36
CA GLY A 26 5.83 10.35 3.83
C GLY A 26 4.63 9.50 4.26
N LEU A 27 3.55 10.17 4.64
CA LEU A 27 2.28 9.56 5.04
C LEU A 27 1.18 10.08 4.12
N LEU A 28 0.35 9.16 3.63
CA LEU A 28 -0.74 9.50 2.73
C LEU A 28 -1.99 8.66 3.03
N PRO A 29 -3.18 9.27 3.15
CA PRO A 29 -4.42 8.52 3.25
C PRO A 29 -4.75 7.87 1.91
N LEU A 30 -4.98 6.55 1.92
CA LEU A 30 -5.36 5.80 0.73
C LEU A 30 -6.84 6.02 0.41
N LYS A 31 -7.15 7.14 -0.26
CA LYS A 31 -8.49 7.49 -0.75
C LYS A 31 -8.47 7.58 -2.27
N GLU A 32 -9.55 7.15 -2.93
CA GLU A 32 -9.65 7.15 -4.40
C GLU A 32 -9.30 8.49 -5.08
N PRO A 33 -9.71 9.68 -4.57
CA PRO A 33 -9.37 10.97 -5.20
C PRO A 33 -7.87 11.29 -5.21
N VAL A 34 -7.10 10.60 -4.36
CA VAL A 34 -5.67 10.84 -4.15
C VAL A 34 -4.81 9.96 -5.08
N PHE A 35 -5.38 8.90 -5.66
CA PHE A 35 -4.62 7.89 -6.41
C PHE A 35 -4.00 8.43 -7.68
N ASP A 36 -4.70 9.28 -8.42
CA ASP A 36 -4.16 9.87 -9.66
C ASP A 36 -2.95 10.76 -9.35
N ALA A 37 -3.06 11.62 -8.32
CA ALA A 37 -1.95 12.46 -7.89
C ALA A 37 -0.77 11.65 -7.34
N LEU A 38 -1.03 10.54 -6.64
CA LEU A 38 0.00 9.62 -6.16
C LEU A 38 0.74 8.93 -7.32
N ASN A 39 -0.01 8.47 -8.33
CA ASN A 39 0.57 7.84 -9.50
C ASN A 39 1.46 8.84 -10.26
N ASP A 40 0.95 10.04 -10.52
CA ASP A 40 1.72 11.11 -11.17
C ASP A 40 3.00 11.43 -10.40
N PHE A 41 2.92 11.50 -9.07
CA PHE A 41 4.04 11.75 -8.19
C PHE A 41 5.11 10.64 -8.30
N LEU A 42 4.71 9.38 -8.26
CA LEU A 42 5.62 8.24 -8.36
C LEU A 42 6.29 8.15 -9.73
N ILE A 43 5.53 8.34 -10.82
CA ILE A 43 6.05 8.32 -12.19
C ILE A 43 7.09 9.44 -12.38
N ARG A 44 6.82 10.64 -11.87
CA ARG A 44 7.75 11.79 -11.97
C ARG A 44 9.07 11.58 -11.24
N GLN A 45 9.08 10.77 -10.18
CA GLN A 45 10.31 10.49 -9.44
C GLN A 45 11.27 9.55 -10.17
N GLN A 46 10.80 8.85 -11.22
CA GLN A 46 11.61 7.91 -12.01
C GLN A 46 12.41 6.95 -11.12
N ILE A 47 11.79 6.42 -10.06
CA ILE A 47 12.47 5.51 -9.15
C ILE A 47 12.77 4.22 -9.93
N SER A 48 14.04 3.80 -9.91
CA SER A 48 14.44 2.52 -10.49
C SER A 48 13.75 1.37 -9.76
N TYR A 49 13.38 0.32 -10.49
CA TYR A 49 12.78 -0.89 -9.91
C TYR A 49 13.60 -1.44 -8.73
N ASP A 50 14.92 -1.51 -8.88
CA ASP A 50 15.83 -2.04 -7.85
C ASP A 50 15.99 -1.12 -6.62
N ALA A 51 15.53 0.13 -6.73
CA ALA A 51 15.55 1.12 -5.66
C ALA A 51 14.18 1.31 -5.00
N CYS A 52 13.17 0.50 -5.39
CA CYS A 52 11.81 0.60 -4.88
C CYS A 52 11.33 -0.74 -4.29
N ASP A 53 11.17 -0.76 -2.97
CA ASP A 53 10.52 -1.86 -2.26
C ASP A 53 9.16 -1.41 -1.72
N LEU A 54 8.12 -2.17 -2.02
CA LEU A 54 6.78 -1.95 -1.53
C LEU A 54 6.40 -3.00 -0.49
N PHE A 55 6.26 -2.57 0.75
CA PHE A 55 5.86 -3.44 1.85
C PHE A 55 4.37 -3.28 2.16
N VAL A 56 3.62 -4.37 2.05
CA VAL A 56 2.19 -4.41 2.40
C VAL A 56 2.01 -5.24 3.66
N GLN A 57 1.63 -4.58 4.74
CA GLN A 57 1.25 -5.23 5.98
C GLN A 57 -0.27 -5.27 6.10
N THR A 58 -0.83 -6.46 6.31
CA THR A 58 -2.25 -6.62 6.60
C THR A 58 -2.44 -7.29 7.95
N LYS A 59 -3.54 -6.96 8.63
CA LYS A 59 -4.00 -7.72 9.79
C LYS A 59 -4.81 -8.89 9.27
N LEU A 60 -4.58 -10.08 9.82
CA LEU A 60 -5.43 -11.22 9.49
C LEU A 60 -6.87 -10.86 9.88
N ALA A 61 -7.77 -10.81 8.90
CA ALA A 61 -9.19 -10.74 9.19
C ALA A 61 -9.56 -12.05 9.88
N SER A 62 -9.62 -12.05 11.21
CA SER A 62 -10.25 -13.14 11.95
C SER A 62 -11.64 -13.31 11.35
N ALA A 63 -11.90 -14.48 10.75
CA ALA A 63 -13.17 -14.83 10.13
C ALA A 63 -14.34 -14.41 11.04
N GLY A 64 -14.98 -13.29 10.71
CA GLY A 64 -15.93 -12.65 11.62
C GLY A 64 -16.27 -11.21 11.28
N ALA A 65 -16.35 -10.86 9.99
CA ALA A 65 -17.08 -9.68 9.53
C ALA A 65 -17.45 -9.87 8.06
N GLU A 66 -18.68 -10.32 7.89
CA GLU A 66 -19.37 -10.66 6.67
C GLU A 66 -19.71 -9.39 5.88
N VAL A 67 -19.26 -9.29 4.63
CA VAL A 67 -20.01 -8.60 3.58
C VAL A 67 -19.88 -9.39 2.27
N SER A 68 -20.89 -10.24 2.06
CA SER A 68 -21.38 -10.87 0.84
C SER A 68 -20.62 -10.63 -0.48
N SER A 69 -20.10 -11.70 -1.09
CA SER A 69 -20.71 -12.28 -2.31
C SER A 69 -19.97 -13.58 -2.68
N GLY A 70 -20.74 -14.63 -2.98
CA GLY A 70 -20.33 -16.01 -2.79
C GLY A 70 -19.33 -16.59 -3.80
N SER A 71 -18.54 -17.54 -3.33
CA SER A 71 -18.45 -18.86 -3.96
C SER A 71 -17.96 -19.88 -2.93
N ARG A 72 -18.77 -20.90 -2.69
CA ARG A 72 -18.49 -22.02 -1.80
C ARG A 72 -17.34 -22.84 -2.38
N THR A 73 -16.32 -23.18 -1.58
CA THR A 73 -15.64 -24.46 -1.77
C THR A 73 -15.16 -25.03 -0.43
N LEU A 74 -15.73 -26.18 -0.08
CA LEU A 74 -15.21 -27.11 0.91
C LEU A 74 -13.88 -27.67 0.39
N CYS A 75 -12.76 -27.41 1.06
CA CYS A 75 -11.54 -28.21 0.93
C CYS A 75 -10.82 -28.28 2.29
N LYS A 76 -10.58 -29.51 2.78
CA LYS A 76 -9.64 -29.81 3.86
C LYS A 76 -8.21 -29.62 3.34
N SER A 77 -7.30 -29.20 4.23
CA SER A 77 -5.83 -29.18 4.13
C SER A 77 -5.18 -27.82 3.79
N GLU A 78 -4.24 -27.44 4.67
CA GLU A 78 -3.24 -26.36 4.58
C GLU A 78 -3.81 -24.94 4.38
N HIS A 79 -4.33 -24.37 5.47
CA HIS A 79 -4.88 -23.02 5.46
C HIS A 79 -3.75 -21.98 5.36
N LYS A 80 -3.26 -21.74 4.15
CA LYS A 80 -2.51 -20.53 3.83
C LYS A 80 -3.42 -19.35 4.22
N PRO A 81 -3.00 -18.46 5.13
CA PRO A 81 -3.83 -17.33 5.52
C PRO A 81 -4.20 -16.54 4.26
N GLU A 82 -5.50 -16.43 3.98
CA GLU A 82 -5.99 -15.66 2.86
C GLU A 82 -5.82 -14.18 3.19
N VAL A 83 -4.79 -13.57 2.60
CA VAL A 83 -4.47 -12.15 2.76
C VAL A 83 -5.45 -11.35 1.91
N SER A 84 -6.52 -10.84 2.55
CA SER A 84 -7.40 -9.87 1.93
C SER A 84 -6.71 -8.51 1.90
N ILE A 85 -6.18 -8.11 0.74
CA ILE A 85 -5.64 -6.77 0.50
C ILE A 85 -6.83 -5.83 0.21
N PRO A 86 -6.95 -4.68 0.91
CA PRO A 86 -8.00 -3.70 0.63
C PRO A 86 -8.03 -3.31 -0.86
N ARG A 87 -9.24 -3.10 -1.40
CA ARG A 87 -9.43 -2.83 -2.83
C ARG A 87 -8.68 -1.58 -3.28
N GLU A 88 -8.59 -0.59 -2.40
CA GLU A 88 -7.87 0.67 -2.53
C GLU A 88 -6.39 0.44 -2.79
N VAL A 89 -5.76 -0.40 -1.97
CA VAL A 89 -4.35 -0.77 -2.12
C VAL A 89 -4.16 -1.47 -3.47
N ASN A 90 -5.01 -2.44 -3.80
CA ASN A 90 -4.91 -3.20 -5.04
C ASN A 90 -5.10 -2.32 -6.30
N LYS A 91 -5.90 -1.25 -6.22
CA LYS A 91 -6.02 -0.25 -7.29
C LYS A 91 -4.71 0.50 -7.49
N ILE A 92 -4.04 0.93 -6.41
CA ILE A 92 -2.73 1.60 -6.50
C ILE A 92 -1.64 0.66 -7.00
N LEU A 93 -1.60 -0.59 -6.52
CA LEU A 93 -0.58 -1.57 -6.90
C LEU A 93 -0.47 -1.80 -8.41
N LYS A 94 -1.56 -1.60 -9.16
CA LYS A 94 -1.54 -1.71 -10.62
C LYS A 94 -0.64 -0.67 -11.32
N TYR A 95 -0.36 0.44 -10.67
CA TYR A 95 0.34 1.59 -11.25
C TYR A 95 1.77 1.76 -10.72
N ILE A 96 2.19 0.89 -9.78
CA ILE A 96 3.51 0.95 -9.14
C ILE A 96 4.33 -0.26 -9.60
N ASP A 97 5.42 -0.01 -10.32
CA ASP A 97 6.35 -1.04 -10.78
C ASP A 97 7.52 -1.18 -9.79
N CYS A 98 7.23 -1.78 -8.63
CA CYS A 98 8.19 -1.98 -7.54
C CYS A 98 8.15 -3.42 -7.04
N ARG A 99 9.19 -3.86 -6.32
CA ARG A 99 9.21 -5.18 -5.70
C ARG A 99 8.21 -5.23 -4.55
N ILE A 100 7.20 -6.10 -4.62
CA ILE A 100 6.17 -6.21 -3.58
C ILE A 100 6.56 -7.29 -2.56
N THR A 101 6.58 -6.91 -1.28
CA THR A 101 6.73 -7.81 -0.14
C THR A 101 5.47 -7.74 0.71
N VAL A 102 4.83 -8.88 0.97
CA VAL A 102 3.58 -8.94 1.76
C VAL A 102 3.85 -9.65 3.08
N ALA A 103 3.43 -9.05 4.19
CA ALA A 103 3.48 -9.64 5.51
C ALA A 103 2.11 -9.62 6.20
N VAL A 104 1.87 -10.63 7.04
CA VAL A 104 0.66 -10.76 7.86
C VAL A 104 1.05 -10.50 9.30
N GLN A 105 0.34 -9.59 9.96
CA GLN A 105 0.48 -9.29 11.39
C GLN A 105 -0.67 -9.88 12.19
#